data_AF-A0A009R8C1-F1
#
_entry.id   AF-A0A009R8C1-F1
#
_cell.length_a   1.000
_cell.length_b   1.000
_cell.length_c   1.000
_cell.angle_alpha   90.00
_cell.angle_beta   90.00
_cell.angle_gamma   90.00
#
_symmetry.space_group_name_H-M   'P 1'
#
loop_
_entity.id
_entity.type
_entity.pdbx_description
1 polymer ?
#
loop_
_entity_poly.entity_id
_entity_poly.type
_entity_poly.pdbx_seq_one_letter_code
_entity_poly.pdbx_strand_id
1 'polypeptide(L)'
;VAQKDLVDGSYLYKAVVTDVAGNISETSVQKVVVDTTAPQAGELTLAALTDTGISATDQITQDKAFDLKISGQEVNSQITYWISKDEGKTWQETTVNQKDLADGIYQFKAVVTDVAGNISETSVQKVVVDTTAPQAGELTLAALTDTGISATDQITQDKAFDLKISGQEVN
;
A
#
# COMPACT_ATOMS: atom_id res chain seq x y z
N VAL A 1 -10.46 4.30 47.20
CA VAL A 1 -11.10 3.07 46.66
C VAL A 1 -10.60 2.90 45.24
N ALA A 2 -10.11 1.72 44.86
CA ALA A 2 -9.70 1.45 43.47
C ALA A 2 -10.92 1.05 42.64
N GLN A 3 -11.03 1.58 41.43
CA GLN A 3 -11.97 1.09 40.42
C GLN A 3 -11.27 0.04 39.57
N LYS A 4 -11.96 -1.04 39.23
CA LYS A 4 -11.43 -2.16 38.43
C LYS A 4 -12.53 -2.75 37.56
N ASP A 5 -12.13 -3.39 36.47
CA ASP A 5 -13.03 -4.12 35.57
C ASP A 5 -14.17 -3.23 35.01
N LEU A 6 -13.87 -1.94 34.77
CA LEU A 6 -14.82 -1.01 34.15
C LEU A 6 -15.04 -1.43 32.71
N VAL A 7 -16.31 -1.53 32.31
CA VAL A 7 -16.70 -1.69 30.91
C VAL A 7 -16.59 -0.36 30.17
N ASP A 8 -16.56 -0.41 28.85
CA ASP A 8 -16.58 0.80 28.03
C ASP A 8 -17.79 1.68 28.35
N GLY A 9 -17.56 2.98 28.49
CA GLY A 9 -18.58 3.94 28.85
C GLY A 9 -18.07 5.23 29.50
N SER A 10 -18.99 6.15 29.76
CA SER A 10 -18.71 7.42 30.44
C SER A 10 -19.09 7.33 31.91
N TYR A 11 -18.12 7.60 32.77
CA TYR A 11 -18.26 7.59 34.22
C TYR A 11 -18.14 9.00 34.79
N LEU A 12 -19.01 9.33 35.74
CA LEU A 12 -18.99 10.60 36.46
C LEU A 12 -18.73 10.34 37.93
N TYR A 13 -17.68 10.94 38.46
CA TYR A 13 -17.26 10.77 39.85
C TYR A 13 -17.37 12.09 40.61
N LYS A 14 -17.90 12.02 41.83
CA LYS A 14 -17.84 13.09 42.83
C LYS A 14 -17.70 12.48 44.21
N ALA A 15 -17.13 13.21 45.15
CA ALA A 15 -17.13 12.84 46.55
C ALA A 15 -18.11 13.72 47.33
N VAL A 16 -18.80 13.11 48.29
CA VAL A 16 -19.68 13.79 49.23
C VAL A 16 -19.06 13.64 50.61
N VAL A 17 -18.94 14.75 51.34
CA VAL A 17 -18.39 14.77 52.70
C VAL A 17 -19.48 15.24 53.63
N THR A 18 -19.72 14.48 54.70
CA THR A 18 -20.65 14.82 55.77
C THR A 18 -19.89 14.91 57.08
N ASP A 19 -20.04 16.01 57.82
CA ASP A 19 -19.43 16.15 59.14
C ASP A 19 -20.28 15.49 60.25
N VAL A 20 -19.76 15.48 61.48
CA VAL A 20 -20.43 14.87 62.64
C VAL A 20 -21.76 15.57 62.99
N ALA A 21 -21.91 16.84 62.61
CA ALA A 21 -23.14 17.61 62.82
C ALA A 21 -24.17 17.42 61.69
N GLY A 22 -23.80 16.73 60.60
CA GLY A 22 -24.66 16.47 59.43
C GLY A 22 -24.53 17.51 58.31
N ASN A 23 -23.57 18.43 58.34
CA ASN A 23 -23.34 19.36 57.23
C ASN A 23 -22.74 18.61 56.03
N ILE A 24 -23.28 18.85 54.83
CA ILE A 24 -22.87 18.18 53.59
C ILE A 24 -22.15 19.14 52.66
N SER A 25 -21.07 18.68 52.04
CA SER A 25 -20.41 19.34 50.90
C SER A 25 -20.04 18.32 49.83
N GLU A 26 -19.90 18.77 48.58
CA GLU A 26 -19.54 17.92 47.44
C GLU A 26 -18.32 18.48 46.68
N THR A 27 -17.53 17.61 46.06
CA THR A 27 -16.48 18.01 45.11
C THR A 27 -17.06 18.33 43.74
N SER A 28 -16.29 19.01 42.89
CA SER A 28 -16.56 19.07 41.46
C SER A 28 -16.65 17.66 40.85
N VAL A 29 -17.49 17.51 39.82
CA VAL A 29 -17.62 16.27 39.05
C VAL A 29 -16.40 16.07 38.16
N GLN A 30 -15.84 14.88 38.18
CA GLN A 30 -14.80 14.42 37.26
C GLN A 30 -15.41 13.43 36.26
N LYS A 31 -15.16 13.65 34.97
CA LYS A 31 -15.59 12.76 33.89
C LYS A 31 -14.43 11.88 33.45
N VAL A 32 -14.68 10.57 33.34
CA VAL A 32 -13.76 9.60 32.76
C VAL A 32 -14.51 8.85 31.67
N VAL A 33 -13.89 8.67 30.51
CA VAL A 33 -14.39 7.78 29.46
C VAL A 33 -13.44 6.60 29.38
N VAL A 34 -13.98 5.40 29.51
CA VAL A 34 -13.26 4.15 29.27
C VAL A 34 -13.69 3.67 27.89
N ASP A 35 -12.71 3.42 27.04
CA ASP A 35 -12.91 2.94 25.69
C ASP A 35 -11.76 2.01 25.33
N THR A 36 -12.10 0.74 25.11
CA THR A 36 -11.16 -0.33 24.78
C THR A 36 -11.49 -0.97 23.44
N THR A 37 -12.45 -0.39 22.71
CA THR A 37 -12.93 -0.91 21.44
C THR A 37 -12.04 -0.40 20.31
N ALA A 38 -11.47 -1.31 19.51
CA ALA A 38 -10.67 -0.93 18.36
C ALA A 38 -11.51 -0.19 17.30
N PRO A 39 -10.95 0.84 16.64
CA PRO A 39 -11.68 1.60 15.64
C PRO A 39 -11.98 0.79 14.39
N GLN A 40 -12.97 1.24 13.61
CA GLN A 40 -13.14 0.75 12.24
C GLN A 40 -11.95 1.20 11.36
N ALA A 41 -11.18 0.24 10.85
CA ALA A 41 -9.98 0.52 10.04
C ALA A 41 -10.31 1.16 8.67
N GLY A 42 -11.46 0.84 8.09
CA GLY A 42 -11.79 1.24 6.71
C GLY A 42 -11.04 0.44 5.64
N GLU A 43 -11.01 0.99 4.42
CA GLU A 43 -10.40 0.39 3.24
C GLU A 43 -9.30 1.29 2.69
N LEU A 44 -8.10 0.72 2.53
CA LEU A 44 -6.98 1.35 1.84
C LEU A 44 -7.08 1.09 0.33
N THR A 45 -7.02 2.15 -0.46
CA THR A 45 -7.06 2.15 -1.92
C THR A 45 -5.87 2.91 -2.49
N LEU A 46 -5.51 2.59 -3.74
CA LEU A 46 -4.42 3.22 -4.49
C LEU A 46 -5.05 4.22 -5.47
N ALA A 47 -5.05 5.50 -5.11
CA ALA A 47 -5.63 6.57 -5.92
C ALA A 47 -4.63 7.04 -6.97
N ALA A 48 -5.14 7.32 -8.18
CA ALA A 48 -4.36 7.75 -9.35
C ALA A 48 -3.28 6.75 -9.83
N LEU A 49 -3.21 5.55 -9.27
CA LEU A 49 -2.39 4.47 -9.81
C LEU A 49 -2.91 4.09 -11.20
N THR A 50 -2.02 4.10 -12.18
CA THR A 50 -2.27 3.52 -13.49
C THR A 50 -1.69 2.12 -13.53
N ASP A 51 -2.52 1.09 -13.71
CA ASP A 51 -2.03 -0.27 -13.96
C ASP A 51 -1.66 -0.40 -15.44
N THR A 52 -0.37 -0.25 -15.77
CA THR A 52 0.11 -0.23 -17.17
C THR A 52 0.50 -1.61 -17.68
N GLY A 53 0.34 -2.66 -16.87
CA GLY A 53 0.66 -4.03 -17.22
C GLY A 53 -0.26 -4.60 -18.30
N ILE A 54 0.01 -5.85 -18.68
CA ILE A 54 -0.84 -6.58 -19.65
C ILE A 54 -2.21 -6.87 -19.02
N SER A 55 -2.22 -7.24 -17.75
CA SER A 55 -3.44 -7.35 -16.96
C SER A 55 -3.83 -5.97 -16.44
N ALA A 56 -5.12 -5.69 -16.40
CA ALA A 56 -5.64 -4.42 -15.86
C ALA A 56 -5.95 -4.48 -14.36
N THR A 57 -5.64 -5.60 -13.69
CA THR A 57 -6.08 -5.85 -12.31
C THR A 57 -5.03 -6.51 -11.41
N ASP A 58 -3.81 -6.75 -11.89
CA ASP A 58 -2.77 -7.39 -11.07
C ASP A 58 -1.80 -6.40 -10.42
N GLN A 59 -1.94 -5.10 -10.72
CA GLN A 59 -1.16 -4.01 -10.14
C GLN A 59 0.34 -4.16 -10.42
N ILE A 60 0.68 -4.72 -11.59
CA ILE A 60 2.03 -4.76 -12.14
C ILE A 60 2.17 -3.62 -13.16
N THR A 61 2.94 -2.60 -12.80
CA THR A 61 2.91 -1.33 -13.52
C THR A 61 4.28 -0.69 -13.73
N GLN A 62 4.38 0.18 -14.73
CA GLN A 62 5.48 1.12 -14.93
C GLN A 62 5.26 2.43 -14.17
N ASP A 63 4.07 2.64 -13.61
CA ASP A 63 3.73 3.83 -12.84
C ASP A 63 4.50 3.88 -11.52
N LYS A 64 5.23 4.99 -11.31
CA LYS A 64 6.11 5.22 -10.15
C LYS A 64 5.49 6.15 -9.13
N ALA A 65 4.27 6.65 -9.36
CA ALA A 65 3.64 7.65 -8.52
C ALA A 65 2.13 7.44 -8.38
N PHE A 66 1.65 7.41 -7.14
CA PHE A 66 0.24 7.27 -6.80
C PHE A 66 0.02 7.70 -5.35
N ASP A 67 -1.24 7.87 -4.96
CA ASP A 67 -1.59 8.29 -3.61
C ASP A 67 -2.27 7.16 -2.83
N LEU A 68 -1.92 7.03 -1.56
CA LEU A 68 -2.60 6.14 -0.62
C LEU A 68 -3.86 6.83 -0.10
N LYS A 69 -5.02 6.20 -0.23
CA LYS A 69 -6.29 6.77 0.22
C LYS A 69 -7.05 5.78 1.08
N ILE A 70 -7.40 6.21 2.28
CA ILE A 70 -8.31 5.48 3.17
C ILE A 70 -9.75 5.99 3.04
N SER A 71 -10.71 5.09 3.16
CA SER A 71 -12.14 5.44 3.24
C SER A 71 -12.89 4.52 4.19
N GLY A 72 -13.98 5.00 4.78
CA GLY A 72 -14.81 4.20 5.70
C GLY A 72 -14.16 3.90 7.05
N GLN A 73 -13.08 4.58 7.40
CA GLN A 73 -12.48 4.53 8.73
C GLN A 73 -13.31 5.32 9.75
N GLU A 74 -13.13 5.02 11.03
CA GLU A 74 -13.76 5.77 12.12
C GLU A 74 -13.41 7.26 12.08
N VAL A 75 -14.42 8.10 12.27
CA VAL A 75 -14.29 9.56 12.26
C VAL A 75 -13.48 10.04 13.47
N ASN A 76 -12.69 11.09 13.29
CA ASN A 76 -11.79 11.65 14.32
C ASN A 76 -10.65 10.70 14.77
N SER A 77 -10.37 9.65 13.99
CA SER A 77 -9.19 8.81 14.19
C SER A 77 -7.96 9.42 13.53
N GLN A 78 -6.79 9.14 14.11
CA GLN A 78 -5.50 9.37 13.48
C GLN A 78 -5.18 8.25 12.49
N ILE A 79 -4.59 8.59 11.33
CA ILE A 79 -4.20 7.64 10.29
C ILE A 79 -2.70 7.75 10.07
N THR A 80 -1.99 6.62 10.10
CA THR A 80 -0.59 6.50 9.66
C THR A 80 -0.49 5.46 8.54
N TYR A 81 0.34 5.74 7.54
CA TYR A 81 0.55 4.84 6.41
C TYR A 81 1.88 4.13 6.55
N TRP A 82 1.91 2.86 6.17
CA TRP A 82 3.07 1.99 6.30
C TRP A 82 3.37 1.31 4.98
N ILE A 83 4.65 1.17 4.68
CA ILE A 83 5.19 0.49 3.50
C ILE A 83 6.10 -0.67 3.91
N SER A 84 6.01 -1.77 3.18
CA SER A 84 6.97 -2.87 3.19
C SER A 84 7.56 -3.06 1.79
N LYS A 85 8.86 -3.37 1.75
CA LYS A 85 9.63 -3.64 0.52
C LYS A 85 10.21 -5.06 0.50
N ASP A 86 9.80 -5.89 1.44
CA ASP A 86 10.37 -7.22 1.71
C ASP A 86 9.28 -8.27 1.96
N GLU A 87 8.17 -8.14 1.24
CA GLU A 87 7.00 -9.02 1.32
C GLU A 87 6.35 -9.06 2.71
N GLY A 88 6.33 -7.92 3.40
CA GLY A 88 5.59 -7.74 4.65
C GLY A 88 6.37 -8.14 5.90
N LYS A 89 7.67 -8.46 5.77
CA LYS A 89 8.53 -8.84 6.89
C LYS A 89 8.88 -7.64 7.77
N THR A 90 9.16 -6.49 7.15
CA THR A 90 9.40 -5.23 7.84
C THR A 90 8.51 -4.13 7.29
N TRP A 91 8.08 -3.24 8.18
CA TRP A 91 7.20 -2.13 7.88
C TRP A 91 7.82 -0.83 8.38
N GLN A 92 7.72 0.22 7.58
CA GLN A 92 8.18 1.57 7.91
C GLN A 92 7.07 2.57 7.60
N GLU A 93 6.97 3.64 8.38
CA GLU A 93 6.03 4.72 8.08
C GLU A 93 6.36 5.36 6.72
N THR A 94 5.32 5.74 5.98
CA THR A 94 5.41 6.42 4.70
C THR A 94 4.38 7.54 4.63
N THR A 95 4.45 8.34 3.57
CA THR A 95 3.51 9.44 3.31
C THR A 95 2.31 8.99 2.48
N VAL A 96 1.29 9.84 2.38
CA VAL A 96 0.16 9.60 1.47
C VAL A 96 0.64 9.50 0.02
N ASN A 97 1.45 10.46 -0.42
CA ASN A 97 1.92 10.53 -1.80
C ASN A 97 3.14 9.63 -1.97
N GLN A 98 3.05 8.62 -2.84
CA GLN A 98 4.16 7.79 -3.28
C GLN A 98 4.68 8.35 -4.60
N LYS A 99 6.00 8.46 -4.73
CA LYS A 99 6.65 8.98 -5.94
C LYS A 99 8.06 8.43 -6.05
N ASP A 100 8.61 8.48 -7.26
CA ASP A 100 9.99 8.08 -7.56
C ASP A 100 10.31 6.64 -7.08
N LEU A 101 9.31 5.75 -7.13
CA LEU A 101 9.49 4.34 -6.76
C LEU A 101 10.44 3.65 -7.76
N ALA A 102 11.37 2.86 -7.23
CA ALA A 102 12.24 2.01 -8.04
C ALA A 102 11.50 0.73 -8.43
N ASP A 103 12.07 -0.04 -9.35
CA ASP A 103 11.53 -1.35 -9.68
C ASP A 103 11.59 -2.26 -8.44
N GLY A 104 10.49 -2.94 -8.14
CA GLY A 104 10.36 -3.76 -6.96
C GLY A 104 8.93 -4.04 -6.53
N ILE A 105 8.81 -4.83 -5.46
CA ILE A 105 7.53 -5.20 -4.86
C ILE A 105 7.29 -4.33 -3.62
N TYR A 106 6.13 -3.69 -3.57
CA TYR A 106 5.71 -2.83 -2.48
C TYR A 106 4.40 -3.33 -1.88
N GLN A 107 4.32 -3.30 -0.55
CA GLN A 107 3.09 -3.56 0.19
C GLN A 107 2.75 -2.37 1.06
N PHE A 108 1.48 -1.99 1.10
CA PHE A 108 0.99 -0.83 1.84
C PHE A 108 -0.15 -1.21 2.77
N LYS A 109 -0.17 -0.61 3.96
CA LYS A 109 -1.31 -0.67 4.89
C LYS A 109 -1.46 0.67 5.60
N ALA A 110 -2.63 0.93 6.16
CA ALA A 110 -2.87 2.04 7.05
C ALA A 110 -3.21 1.54 8.46
N VAL A 111 -2.72 2.24 9.47
CA VAL A 111 -3.06 2.03 10.88
C VAL A 111 -3.95 3.19 11.32
N VAL A 112 -5.13 2.85 11.84
CA VAL A 112 -6.13 3.79 12.35
C VAL A 112 -6.10 3.73 13.86
N THR A 113 -5.93 4.88 14.50
CA THR A 113 -5.88 5.03 15.97
C THR A 113 -7.01 5.95 16.42
N ASP A 114 -7.88 5.47 17.29
CA ASP A 114 -8.99 6.27 17.81
C ASP A 114 -8.53 7.32 18.85
N VAL A 115 -9.49 8.04 19.42
CA VAL A 115 -9.24 9.09 20.43
C VAL A 115 -8.77 8.56 21.78
N ALA A 116 -9.03 7.28 22.08
CA ALA A 116 -8.61 6.60 23.30
C ALA A 116 -7.23 5.91 23.13
N GLY A 117 -6.75 5.80 21.89
CA GLY A 117 -5.49 5.16 21.52
C GLY A 117 -5.64 3.70 21.10
N ASN A 118 -6.86 3.17 20.93
CA ASN A 118 -7.03 1.84 20.37
C ASN A 118 -6.72 1.85 18.87
N ILE A 119 -6.21 0.72 18.35
CA ILE A 119 -5.70 0.63 16.98
C ILE A 119 -6.38 -0.45 16.16
N SER A 120 -6.48 -0.22 14.85
CA SER A 120 -6.82 -1.22 13.85
C SER A 120 -6.03 -0.99 12.56
N GLU A 121 -5.92 -2.02 11.71
CA GLU A 121 -5.16 -1.96 10.46
C GLU A 121 -6.05 -2.31 9.26
N THR A 122 -5.79 -1.68 8.11
CA THR A 122 -6.44 -2.04 6.84
C THR A 122 -5.86 -3.35 6.28
N SER A 123 -6.58 -3.94 5.32
CA SER A 123 -5.99 -4.93 4.41
C SER A 123 -4.75 -4.36 3.69
N VAL A 124 -3.82 -5.25 3.36
CA VAL A 124 -2.59 -4.90 2.63
C VAL A 124 -2.88 -4.76 1.13
N GLN A 125 -2.42 -3.67 0.53
CA GLN A 125 -2.39 -3.46 -0.93
C GLN A 125 -0.99 -3.77 -1.47
N LYS A 126 -0.88 -4.49 -2.59
CA LYS A 126 0.41 -4.91 -3.19
C LYS A 126 0.58 -4.29 -4.56
N VAL A 127 1.67 -3.58 -4.79
CA VAL A 127 2.03 -3.02 -6.10
C VAL A 127 3.37 -3.58 -6.54
N VAL A 128 3.51 -3.94 -7.81
CA VAL A 128 4.80 -4.25 -8.41
C VAL A 128 5.12 -3.14 -9.40
N VAL A 129 6.21 -2.42 -9.15
CA VAL A 129 6.76 -1.45 -10.10
C VAL A 129 7.82 -2.16 -10.93
N ASP A 130 7.67 -2.14 -12.24
CA ASP A 130 8.64 -2.69 -13.18
C ASP A 130 8.71 -1.78 -14.40
N THR A 131 9.84 -1.09 -14.56
CA THR A 131 10.13 -0.22 -15.71
C THR A 131 11.27 -0.73 -16.57
N THR A 132 11.75 -1.93 -16.27
CA THR A 132 12.83 -2.55 -17.02
C THR A 132 12.26 -3.14 -18.30
N ALA A 133 12.62 -2.53 -19.43
CA ALA A 133 12.28 -3.07 -20.73
C ALA A 133 13.01 -4.39 -20.95
N PRO A 134 12.38 -5.39 -21.59
CA PRO A 134 13.07 -6.62 -21.89
C PRO A 134 14.22 -6.38 -22.88
N GLN A 135 15.36 -7.02 -22.63
CA GLN A 135 16.47 -7.13 -23.57
C GLN A 135 15.98 -7.74 -24.89
N ALA A 136 16.04 -6.92 -25.93
CA ALA A 136 15.82 -7.39 -27.29
C ALA A 136 16.89 -8.41 -27.67
N GLY A 137 16.45 -9.49 -28.33
CA GLY A 137 17.37 -10.39 -29.01
C GLY A 137 17.93 -9.78 -30.30
N GLU A 138 18.94 -10.44 -30.84
CA GLU A 138 19.47 -10.17 -32.17
C GLU A 138 18.69 -10.99 -33.21
N LEU A 139 18.09 -10.31 -34.19
CA LEU A 139 17.46 -10.93 -35.35
C LEU A 139 18.52 -11.13 -36.45
N THR A 140 18.72 -12.38 -36.85
CA THR A 140 19.66 -12.77 -37.90
C THR A 140 18.94 -13.52 -39.01
N LEU A 141 19.43 -13.31 -40.23
CA LEU A 141 19.04 -14.09 -41.41
C LEU A 141 19.97 -15.29 -41.52
N ALA A 142 19.42 -16.48 -41.72
CA ALA A 142 20.15 -17.70 -42.02
C ALA A 142 19.68 -18.27 -43.36
N ALA A 143 20.58 -18.98 -44.05
CA ALA A 143 20.33 -19.59 -45.36
C ALA A 143 19.88 -18.63 -46.48
N LEU A 144 19.97 -17.31 -46.27
CA LEU A 144 19.68 -16.33 -47.31
C LEU A 144 20.79 -16.36 -48.38
N THR A 145 20.39 -16.51 -49.63
CA THR A 145 21.27 -16.31 -50.78
C THR A 145 20.98 -14.96 -51.43
N ASP A 146 21.95 -14.04 -51.44
CA ASP A 146 21.79 -12.76 -52.12
C ASP A 146 22.01 -12.91 -53.63
N THR A 147 20.92 -13.07 -54.38
CA THR A 147 20.93 -13.37 -55.83
C THR A 147 20.81 -12.11 -56.70
N GLY A 148 20.97 -10.94 -56.09
CA GLY A 148 20.96 -9.65 -56.75
C GLY A 148 22.12 -9.39 -57.69
N ILE A 149 22.13 -8.18 -58.25
CA ILE A 149 23.28 -7.67 -59.02
C ILE A 149 24.49 -7.44 -58.11
N SER A 150 24.24 -6.94 -56.90
CA SER A 150 25.23 -6.83 -55.83
C SER A 150 25.08 -8.03 -54.90
N ALA A 151 26.19 -8.51 -54.35
CA ALA A 151 26.22 -9.68 -53.46
C ALA A 151 26.18 -9.30 -51.96
N THR A 152 26.03 -8.02 -51.63
CA THR A 152 26.15 -7.51 -50.26
C THR A 152 25.05 -6.54 -49.86
N ASP A 153 24.07 -6.28 -50.73
CA ASP A 153 23.00 -5.31 -50.47
C ASP A 153 21.65 -5.97 -50.13
N GLN A 154 21.60 -7.31 -50.13
CA GLN A 154 20.43 -8.12 -49.80
C GLN A 154 19.26 -7.90 -50.78
N ILE A 155 19.50 -7.38 -51.98
CA ILE A 155 18.49 -7.27 -53.04
C ILE A 155 18.42 -8.59 -53.80
N THR A 156 17.61 -9.52 -53.32
CA THR A 156 17.59 -10.90 -53.83
C THR A 156 16.26 -11.32 -54.47
N GLN A 157 16.32 -12.29 -55.39
CA GLN A 157 15.16 -13.07 -55.85
C GLN A 157 14.94 -14.35 -55.01
N ASP A 158 15.83 -14.63 -54.05
CA ASP A 158 15.67 -15.75 -53.14
C ASP A 158 14.38 -15.59 -52.33
N LYS A 159 13.59 -16.67 -52.30
CA LYS A 159 12.27 -16.71 -51.66
C LYS A 159 12.26 -17.61 -50.43
N ALA A 160 13.42 -18.15 -50.04
CA ALA A 160 13.56 -19.05 -48.90
C ALA A 160 14.74 -18.62 -48.04
N PHE A 161 14.46 -18.15 -46.83
CA PHE A 161 15.46 -17.86 -45.81
C PHE A 161 14.84 -18.07 -44.44
N ASP A 162 15.70 -18.30 -43.46
CA ASP A 162 15.28 -18.48 -42.07
C ASP A 162 15.52 -17.19 -41.27
N LEU A 163 14.59 -16.89 -40.39
CA LEU A 163 14.76 -15.86 -39.37
C LEU A 163 15.09 -16.53 -38.04
N LYS A 164 16.21 -16.13 -37.44
CA LYS A 164 16.62 -16.62 -36.12
C LYS A 164 16.78 -15.44 -35.16
N ILE A 165 16.13 -15.54 -34.01
CA ILE A 165 16.36 -14.64 -32.88
C ILE A 165 17.24 -15.33 -31.83
N SER A 166 18.19 -14.60 -31.25
CA SER A 166 19.04 -15.10 -30.17
C SER A 166 19.35 -14.00 -29.15
N GLY A 167 19.65 -14.37 -27.90
CA GLY A 167 20.05 -13.39 -26.87
C GLY A 167 18.91 -12.51 -26.33
N GLN A 168 17.65 -12.83 -26.61
CA GLN A 168 16.50 -12.20 -25.95
C GLN A 168 16.40 -12.69 -24.50
N GLU A 169 15.77 -11.89 -23.63
CA GLU A 169 15.46 -12.33 -22.26
C GLU A 169 14.61 -13.60 -22.28
N VAL A 170 14.85 -14.46 -21.30
CA VAL A 170 14.02 -15.63 -21.04
C VAL A 170 13.14 -15.29 -19.86
N ASN A 171 11.84 -15.10 -20.13
CA ASN A 171 10.81 -14.91 -19.09
C ASN A 171 10.63 -16.17 -18.24
#